data_AF-A0A256Z0P0-F1
#
_entry.id   AF-A0A256Z0P0-F1
#
_cell.length_a   1.000
_cell.length_b   1.000
_cell.length_c   1.000
_cell.angle_alpha   90.00
_cell.angle_beta   90.00
_cell.angle_gamma   90.00
#
_symmetry.space_group_name_H-M   'P 1'
#
loop_
_entity.id
_entity.type
_entity.pdbx_description
1 polymer ?
#
loop_
_entity_poly.entity_id
_entity_poly.type
_entity_poly.pdbx_seq_one_letter_code
_entity_poly.pdbx_strand_id
1 'polypeptide(L)'
;MHPGQMEVFLFRDISWRLSNSLKGVSKDVYALFVIDASILKRAIDYAFVSLLAIATQLRLDIETVPIVNKIDLVPALEVHGDFLRDLSIIERELSSDGASYAEMLKDISKILLMYSKGVEVPKVSAIKGIGINELHRLVHELSCTCGDLT
;
A
#
# COMPACT_ATOMS: atom_id res chain seq x y z
N MET A 1 12.53 0.31 23.09
CA MET A 1 11.15 0.71 22.73
C MET A 1 10.99 0.43 21.24
N HIS A 2 10.32 -0.66 20.87
CA HIS A 2 10.08 -0.97 19.46
C HIS A 2 8.93 -0.10 18.96
N PRO A 3 9.07 0.61 17.83
CA PRO A 3 7.98 1.40 17.29
C PRO A 3 6.92 0.47 16.69
N GLY A 4 5.95 0.07 17.51
CA GLY A 4 4.72 -0.59 17.04
C GLY A 4 3.68 0.40 16.50
N GLN A 5 3.96 1.70 16.57
CA GLN A 5 3.12 2.79 16.11
C GLN A 5 3.76 3.42 14.87
N MET A 6 3.04 3.43 13.75
CA MET A 6 3.52 3.97 12.47
C MET A 6 3.90 5.45 12.58
N GLU A 7 3.08 6.26 13.27
CA GLU A 7 3.31 7.70 13.46
C GLU A 7 4.64 7.98 14.15
N VAL A 8 4.95 7.23 15.21
CA VAL A 8 6.21 7.40 15.97
C VAL A 8 7.42 7.06 15.09
N PHE A 9 7.29 6.08 14.20
CA PHE A 9 8.33 5.75 13.24
C PHE A 9 8.50 6.88 12.21
N LEU A 10 7.42 7.28 11.53
CA LEU A 10 7.48 8.24 10.42
C LEU A 10 7.84 9.67 10.84
N PHE A 11 7.35 10.16 11.98
CA PHE A 11 7.55 11.56 12.39
C PHE A 11 8.89 11.83 13.09
N ARG A 12 9.66 10.79 13.41
CA ARG A 12 10.99 10.95 13.98
C ARG A 12 12.05 10.91 12.90
N ASP A 13 13.18 11.57 13.15
CA ASP A 13 14.35 11.51 12.26
C ASP A 13 14.90 10.09 12.07
N ILE A 14 14.49 9.15 12.93
CA ILE A 14 14.90 7.76 12.86
C ILE A 14 14.48 7.09 11.54
N SER A 15 13.33 7.46 10.95
CA SER A 15 12.87 6.83 9.70
C SER A 15 13.83 7.14 8.55
N TRP A 16 14.20 8.40 8.39
CA TRP A 16 15.16 8.89 7.41
C TRP A 16 16.57 8.33 7.68
N ARG A 17 17.03 8.35 8.93
CA ARG A 17 18.38 7.84 9.27
C ARG A 17 18.48 6.35 8.99
N LEU A 18 17.43 5.60 9.33
CA LEU A 18 17.37 4.16 9.07
C LEU A 18 17.34 3.89 7.55
N SER A 19 16.48 4.58 6.80
CA SER A 19 16.39 4.37 5.36
C SER A 19 17.71 4.67 4.65
N ASN A 20 18.35 5.80 4.99
CA ASN A 20 19.64 6.17 4.42
C ASN A 20 20.76 5.19 4.82
N SER A 21 20.74 4.67 6.05
CA SER A 21 21.71 3.67 6.50
C SER A 21 21.52 2.33 5.78
N LEU A 22 20.28 1.89 5.59
CA LEU A 22 19.96 0.66 4.86
C LEU A 22 20.39 0.75 3.39
N LYS A 23 20.13 1.89 2.74
CA LYS A 23 20.60 2.18 1.37
C LYS A 23 22.12 2.17 1.24
N GLY A 24 22.84 2.52 2.31
CA GLY A 24 24.30 2.40 2.38
C GLY A 24 24.80 0.96 2.44
N VAL A 25 23.95 0.00 2.82
CA VAL A 25 24.28 -1.43 2.91
C VAL A 25 23.86 -2.18 1.65
N SER A 26 22.68 -1.89 1.10
CA SER A 26 22.15 -2.52 -0.11
C SER A 26 21.43 -1.49 -0.97
N LYS A 27 21.51 -1.65 -2.29
CA LYS A 27 20.66 -0.88 -3.22
C LYS A 27 19.22 -1.40 -3.23
N ASP A 28 19.04 -2.67 -2.89
CA ASP A 28 17.75 -3.37 -2.89
C ASP A 28 17.16 -3.31 -1.48
N VAL A 29 16.51 -2.17 -1.18
CA VAL A 29 15.78 -1.96 0.07
C VAL A 29 14.34 -1.65 -0.28
N TYR A 30 13.42 -2.42 0.31
CA TYR A 30 11.98 -2.31 0.08
C TYR A 30 11.25 -2.19 1.41
N ALA A 31 10.17 -1.43 1.42
CA ALA A 31 9.24 -1.37 2.53
C ALA A 31 7.92 -2.03 2.15
N LEU A 32 7.41 -2.89 3.04
CA LEU A 32 6.05 -3.43 2.92
C LEU A 32 5.13 -2.62 3.81
N PHE A 33 4.15 -1.94 3.23
CA PHE A 33 3.12 -1.22 3.95
C PHE A 33 1.96 -2.17 4.28
N VAL A 34 1.93 -2.67 5.52
CA VAL A 34 0.98 -3.71 5.93
C VAL A 34 -0.35 -3.11 6.36
N ILE A 35 -1.40 -3.41 5.59
CA ILE A 35 -2.76 -2.96 5.81
C ILE A 35 -3.54 -4.08 6.52
N ASP A 36 -4.30 -3.74 7.54
CA ASP A 36 -5.21 -4.69 8.20
C ASP A 36 -6.50 -4.84 7.39
N ALA A 37 -6.82 -6.04 6.92
CA ALA A 37 -8.00 -6.30 6.10
C ALA A 37 -9.33 -5.86 6.74
N SER A 38 -9.41 -5.80 8.08
CA SER A 38 -10.64 -5.43 8.79
C SER A 38 -11.02 -3.95 8.70
N ILE A 39 -10.08 -3.08 8.32
CA ILE A 39 -10.35 -1.63 8.14
C ILE A 39 -10.90 -1.32 6.75
N LEU A 40 -10.86 -2.29 5.84
CA LEU A 40 -11.17 -2.14 4.43
C LEU A 40 -12.63 -2.49 4.15
N LYS A 41 -13.55 -1.60 4.54
CA LYS A 41 -15.00 -1.85 4.48
C LYS A 41 -15.66 -1.21 3.27
N ARG A 42 -15.08 -0.13 2.76
CA ARG A 42 -15.60 0.66 1.63
C ARG A 42 -14.47 1.03 0.69
N ALA A 43 -14.83 1.32 -0.55
CA ALA A 43 -13.98 1.94 -1.57
C ALA A 43 -13.08 3.08 -1.03
N ILE A 44 -13.64 3.99 -0.23
CA ILE A 44 -12.91 5.13 0.33
C ILE A 44 -11.82 4.72 1.34
N ASP A 45 -12.01 3.63 2.07
CA ASP A 45 -11.04 3.15 3.06
C ASP A 45 -9.77 2.67 2.33
N TYR A 46 -9.91 2.08 1.14
CA TYR A 46 -8.80 1.72 0.26
C TYR A 46 -8.04 2.93 -0.28
N ALA A 47 -8.77 3.95 -0.76
CA ALA A 47 -8.15 5.18 -1.24
C ALA A 47 -7.32 5.85 -0.12
N PHE A 48 -7.85 5.87 1.09
CA PHE A 48 -7.18 6.42 2.27
C PHE A 48 -5.88 5.67 2.62
N VAL A 49 -5.93 4.34 2.76
CA VAL A 49 -4.72 3.57 3.11
C VAL A 49 -3.65 3.62 2.01
N SER A 50 -4.07 3.78 0.76
CA SER A 50 -3.15 3.89 -0.37
C SER A 50 -2.44 5.24 -0.39
N LEU A 51 -3.15 6.32 -0.06
CA LEU A 51 -2.51 7.63 0.17
C LEU A 51 -1.49 7.57 1.31
N LEU A 52 -1.81 6.85 2.38
CA LEU A 52 -0.86 6.65 3.48
C LEU A 52 0.37 5.85 3.04
N ALA A 53 0.21 4.85 2.17
CA ALA A 53 1.33 4.10 1.61
C ALA A 53 2.23 5.01 0.75
N ILE A 54 1.65 5.86 -0.11
CA ILE A 54 2.40 6.85 -0.91
C ILE A 54 3.10 7.87 0.00
N ALA A 55 2.41 8.40 1.01
CA ALA A 55 3.01 9.33 1.97
C ALA A 55 4.18 8.68 2.73
N THR A 56 4.03 7.40 3.09
CA THR A 56 5.08 6.60 3.73
C THR A 56 6.28 6.42 2.81
N GLN A 57 6.05 6.09 1.53
CA GLN A 57 7.10 6.01 0.51
C GLN A 57 7.89 7.32 0.44
N LEU A 58 7.20 8.46 0.31
CA LEU A 58 7.84 9.77 0.24
C LEU A 58 8.65 10.09 1.49
N ARG A 59 8.16 9.68 2.67
CA ARG A 59 8.85 9.92 3.94
C ARG A 59 10.08 9.04 4.13
N LEU A 60 10.03 7.80 3.68
CA LEU A 60 11.14 6.85 3.80
C LEU A 60 12.17 7.01 2.68
N ASP A 61 11.75 7.58 1.54
CA ASP A 61 12.52 7.56 0.31
C ASP A 61 12.90 6.13 -0.11
N ILE A 62 12.06 5.14 0.22
CA ILE A 62 12.27 3.72 -0.11
C ILE A 62 11.05 3.24 -0.88
N GLU A 63 11.27 2.45 -1.93
CA GLU A 63 10.19 1.80 -2.66
C GLU A 63 9.29 1.03 -1.69
N THR A 64 8.03 1.48 -1.59
CA THR A 64 7.08 1.00 -0.60
C THR A 64 5.87 0.43 -1.31
N VAL A 65 5.59 -0.85 -1.06
CA VAL A 65 4.42 -1.52 -1.65
C VAL A 65 3.40 -1.88 -0.59
N PRO A 66 2.10 -1.59 -0.81
CA PRO A 66 1.06 -2.02 0.09
C PRO A 66 0.84 -3.53 0.01
N ILE A 67 0.49 -4.14 1.15
CA ILE A 67 -0.02 -5.51 1.24
C ILE A 67 -1.23 -5.52 2.18
N VAL A 68 -2.20 -6.40 1.96
CA VAL A 68 -3.36 -6.56 2.85
C VAL A 68 -3.16 -7.83 3.66
N ASN A 69 -3.00 -7.72 4.98
CA ASN A 69 -2.82 -8.84 5.90
C ASN A 69 -4.10 -9.11 6.72
N LYS A 70 -4.15 -10.27 7.39
CA LYS A 70 -5.27 -10.75 8.21
C LYS A 70 -6.54 -11.03 7.42
N ILE A 71 -6.40 -11.46 6.17
CA ILE A 71 -7.57 -11.82 5.33
C ILE A 71 -8.40 -12.97 5.90
N ASP A 72 -7.82 -13.77 6.80
CA ASP A 72 -8.53 -14.84 7.52
C ASP A 72 -9.60 -14.31 8.49
N LEU A 73 -9.59 -13.01 8.82
CA LEU A 73 -10.58 -12.38 9.69
C LEU A 73 -11.77 -11.77 8.93
N VAL A 74 -11.70 -11.72 7.59
CA VAL A 74 -12.75 -11.11 6.77
C VAL A 74 -13.31 -12.13 5.78
N PRO A 75 -14.64 -12.33 5.74
CA PRO A 75 -15.24 -13.40 4.94
C PRO A 75 -15.18 -13.14 3.42
N ALA A 76 -15.15 -11.88 3.01
CA ALA A 76 -14.92 -11.45 1.64
C ALA A 76 -14.35 -10.03 1.65
N LEU A 77 -13.23 -9.82 0.95
CA LEU A 77 -12.77 -8.48 0.58
C LEU A 77 -13.42 -8.18 -0.76
N GLU A 78 -14.45 -7.32 -0.77
CA GLU A 78 -15.15 -6.90 -2.00
C GLU A 78 -14.27 -6.09 -2.95
N VAL A 79 -13.07 -5.71 -2.51
CA VAL A 79 -12.14 -4.91 -3.31
C VAL A 79 -11.12 -5.84 -3.95
N HIS A 80 -11.18 -5.88 -5.27
CA HIS A 80 -10.58 -6.91 -6.09
C HIS A 80 -9.18 -6.51 -6.54
N GLY A 81 -8.32 -6.10 -5.61
CA GLY A 81 -6.85 -6.16 -5.75
C GLY A 81 -6.21 -5.24 -6.78
N ASP A 82 -7.00 -4.66 -7.68
CA ASP A 82 -6.55 -3.82 -8.76
C ASP A 82 -7.12 -2.44 -8.55
N PHE A 83 -6.27 -1.63 -7.96
CA PHE A 83 -6.44 -0.23 -7.68
C PHE A 83 -7.18 0.52 -8.81
N LEU A 84 -6.90 0.19 -10.07
CA LEU A 84 -7.49 0.75 -11.27
C LEU A 84 -8.92 0.29 -11.56
N ARG A 85 -9.27 -0.96 -11.22
CA ARG A 85 -10.64 -1.48 -11.38
C ARG A 85 -11.55 -0.93 -10.29
N ASP A 86 -11.04 -0.90 -9.07
CA ASP A 86 -11.80 -0.45 -7.91
C ASP A 86 -12.01 1.07 -7.93
N LEU A 87 -11.15 1.83 -8.62
CA LEU A 87 -11.31 3.26 -8.89
C LEU A 87 -12.64 3.61 -9.58
N SER A 88 -13.06 2.81 -10.56
CA SER A 88 -14.35 3.01 -11.23
C SER A 88 -15.55 2.71 -10.33
N ILE A 89 -15.37 1.81 -9.36
CA ILE A 89 -16.36 1.47 -8.33
C ILE A 89 -16.40 2.58 -7.28
N ILE A 90 -15.23 3.05 -6.82
CA ILE A 90 -15.06 4.20 -5.93
C ILE A 90 -15.78 5.42 -6.52
N GLU A 91 -15.50 5.79 -7.78
CA GLU A 91 -16.16 6.91 -8.44
C GLU A 91 -17.68 6.72 -8.53
N ARG A 92 -18.15 5.49 -8.81
CA ARG A 92 -19.59 5.20 -8.94
C ARG A 92 -20.32 5.29 -7.61
N GLU A 93 -19.80 4.65 -6.56
CA GLU A 93 -20.38 4.67 -5.21
C GLU A 93 -20.45 6.09 -4.64
N LEU A 94 -19.41 6.89 -4.88
CA LEU A 94 -19.35 8.28 -4.40
C LEU A 94 -20.25 9.23 -5.19
N SER A 95 -20.48 8.96 -6.48
CA SER A 95 -21.41 9.76 -7.29
C SER A 95 -22.86 9.55 -6.87
N SER A 96 -23.21 8.37 -6.33
CA SER A 96 -24.55 8.07 -5.84
C SER A 96 -24.86 8.67 -4.46
N ASP A 97 -23.85 8.90 -3.62
CA ASP A 97 -24.06 9.29 -2.22
C ASP A 97 -24.16 10.82 -1.98
N GLY A 98 -24.05 11.65 -3.03
CA GLY A 98 -24.13 13.12 -2.89
C GLY A 98 -23.05 13.70 -1.96
N ALA A 99 -21.97 12.97 -1.75
CA ALA A 99 -20.95 13.30 -0.77
C ALA A 99 -20.10 14.49 -1.23
N SER A 100 -19.94 15.49 -0.36
CA SER A 100 -19.09 16.69 -0.60
C SER A 100 -17.62 16.37 -0.94
N TYR A 101 -17.18 15.13 -0.73
CA TYR A 101 -15.81 14.67 -0.95
C TYR A 101 -15.61 13.96 -2.30
N ALA A 102 -16.64 13.81 -3.13
CA ALA A 102 -16.55 13.08 -4.40
C ALA A 102 -15.51 13.69 -5.36
N GLU A 103 -15.45 15.02 -5.48
CA GLU A 103 -14.43 15.70 -6.30
C GLU A 103 -13.02 15.51 -5.76
N MET A 104 -12.84 15.64 -4.44
CA MET A 104 -11.56 15.38 -3.77
C MET A 104 -11.10 13.94 -4.03
N LEU A 105 -12.02 12.98 -3.95
CA LEU A 105 -11.72 11.58 -4.20
C LEU A 105 -11.36 11.34 -5.66
N LYS A 106 -12.05 11.99 -6.61
CA LYS A 106 -11.67 11.96 -8.03
C LYS A 106 -10.25 12.48 -8.28
N ASP A 107 -9.82 13.52 -7.57
CA ASP A 107 -8.47 14.06 -7.72
C ASP A 107 -7.42 13.17 -7.05
N ILE A 108 -7.72 12.65 -5.85
CA ILE A 108 -6.92 11.62 -5.18
C ILE A 108 -6.73 10.44 -6.11
N SER A 109 -7.82 9.93 -6.67
CA SER A 109 -7.89 8.83 -7.63
C SER A 109 -6.91 9.00 -8.78
N LYS A 110 -6.78 10.20 -9.37
CA LYS A 110 -5.81 10.46 -10.44
C LYS A 110 -4.36 10.35 -9.97
N ILE A 111 -4.05 10.89 -8.78
CA ILE A 111 -2.70 10.80 -8.18
C ILE A 111 -2.37 9.33 -7.94
N LEU A 112 -3.28 8.67 -7.26
CA LEU A 112 -3.30 7.24 -7.01
C LEU A 112 -2.99 6.46 -8.31
N LEU A 113 -3.74 6.70 -9.40
CA LEU A 113 -3.55 6.07 -10.72
C LEU A 113 -2.12 6.24 -11.25
N MET A 114 -1.62 7.48 -11.18
CA MET A 114 -0.30 7.88 -11.70
C MET A 114 0.84 7.17 -10.99
N TYR A 115 0.68 6.86 -9.70
CA TYR A 115 1.69 6.19 -8.89
C TYR A 115 1.41 4.70 -8.67
N SER A 116 0.27 4.19 -9.12
CA SER A 116 0.01 2.76 -9.13
C SER A 116 0.93 2.11 -10.16
N LYS A 117 1.79 1.17 -9.74
CA LYS A 117 2.69 0.46 -10.66
C LYS A 117 1.97 -0.63 -11.49
N GLY A 118 0.64 -0.66 -11.49
CA GLY A 118 -0.15 -1.75 -12.10
C GLY A 118 0.08 -3.11 -11.42
N VAL A 119 0.64 -3.12 -10.22
CA VAL A 119 0.94 -4.33 -9.47
C VAL A 119 -0.22 -4.63 -8.52
N GLU A 120 -0.75 -5.86 -8.62
CA GLU A 120 -1.83 -6.32 -7.76
C GLU A 120 -1.37 -6.38 -6.30
N VAL A 121 -2.15 -5.79 -5.40
CA VAL A 121 -1.83 -5.72 -3.97
C VAL A 121 -2.00 -7.12 -3.35
N PRO A 122 -0.92 -7.77 -2.84
CA PRO A 122 -1.04 -9.11 -2.28
C PRO A 122 -1.95 -9.13 -1.05
N LYS A 123 -2.83 -10.13 -1.02
CA LYS A 123 -3.75 -10.43 0.07
C LYS A 123 -3.23 -11.63 0.84
N VAL A 124 -2.85 -11.45 2.10
CA VAL A 124 -2.13 -12.44 2.89
C VAL A 124 -2.79 -12.72 4.23
N SER A 125 -2.63 -13.95 4.72
CA SER A 125 -2.81 -14.28 6.12
C SER A 125 -1.48 -14.80 6.66
N ALA A 126 -0.79 -13.96 7.42
CA ALA A 126 0.48 -14.36 8.04
C ALA A 126 0.33 -15.57 8.98
N ILE A 127 -0.85 -15.76 9.60
CA ILE A 127 -1.11 -16.88 10.53
C ILE A 127 -1.45 -18.16 9.77
N LYS A 128 -2.18 -18.07 8.65
CA LYS A 128 -2.59 -19.23 7.85
C LYS A 128 -1.62 -19.56 6.71
N GLY A 129 -0.62 -18.71 6.46
CA GLY A 129 0.31 -18.86 5.35
C GLY A 129 -0.31 -18.59 3.96
N ILE A 130 -1.49 -17.97 3.91
CA ILE A 130 -2.20 -17.68 2.65
C ILE A 130 -1.55 -16.47 1.98
N GLY A 131 -1.41 -16.48 0.66
CA GLY A 131 -0.92 -15.34 -0.13
C GLY A 131 0.59 -15.10 -0.05
N ILE A 132 1.33 -15.96 0.65
CA ILE A 132 2.79 -15.78 0.84
C ILE A 132 3.56 -15.96 -0.48
N ASN A 133 3.07 -16.82 -1.38
CA ASN A 133 3.69 -16.99 -2.70
C ASN A 133 3.55 -15.72 -3.55
N GLU A 134 2.38 -15.08 -3.52
CA GLU A 134 2.11 -13.82 -4.21
C GLU A 134 2.97 -12.70 -3.62
N LEU A 135 3.08 -12.63 -2.30
CA LEU A 135 4.00 -11.70 -1.63
C LEU A 135 5.46 -11.93 -2.03
N HIS A 136 5.89 -13.19 -2.12
CA HIS A 136 7.25 -13.53 -2.54
C HIS A 136 7.50 -13.12 -4.00
N ARG A 137 6.55 -13.36 -4.90
CA ARG A 137 6.64 -12.90 -6.30
C ARG A 137 6.77 -11.39 -6.38
N LEU A 138 5.94 -10.65 -5.63
CA LEU A 138 6.03 -9.19 -5.55
C LEU A 138 7.43 -8.73 -5.15
N VAL A 139 7.99 -9.27 -4.07
CA VAL A 139 9.33 -8.90 -3.59
C VAL A 139 10.41 -9.23 -4.63
N HIS A 140 10.25 -10.34 -5.36
CA HIS A 140 11.16 -10.71 -6.43
C HIS A 140 11.08 -9.74 -7.62
N GLU A 141 9.87 -9.34 -8.04
CA GLU A 141 9.66 -8.35 -9.11
C GLU A 141 10.25 -6.98 -8.77
N LEU A 142 10.13 -6.56 -7.51
CA LEU A 142 10.77 -5.34 -7.00
C LEU A 142 12.29 -5.41 -7.10
N SER A 143 12.87 -6.58 -6.82
CA SER A 143 14.30 -6.84 -6.95
C SER A 143 14.78 -6.77 -8.40
N CYS A 144 14.02 -7.36 -9.33
CA CYS A 144 14.35 -7.34 -10.76
C CYS A 144 14.24 -5.94 -11.37
N THR A 145 13.21 -5.17 -11.01
CA THR A 145 12.98 -3.82 -11.57
C THR A 145 14.12 -2.85 -11.21
N CYS A 146 14.76 -3.02 -10.05
CA CYS A 146 15.93 -2.24 -9.65
C CYS A 146 17.24 -2.78 -10.26
N GLY A 147 17.34 -4.08 -10.52
CA GLY A 147 18.52 -4.72 -11.11
C GLY A 147 18.70 -4.49 -12.62
N ASP A 148 17.62 -4.25 -13.36
CA ASP A 148 17.66 -4.04 -14.82
C ASP A 148 18.18 -2.65 -15.24
N LEU A 149 18.43 -1.75 -14.30
CA LEU A 149 18.96 -0.39 -14.55
C LEU A 149 20.48 -0.27 -14.38
N THR A 150 21.22 -1.40 -14.37
CA THR A 150 22.70 -1.41 -14.31
C THR A 150 23.35 -2.21 -15.41
#